data_AF-A0A2C1KGB2-F1
#
_entry.id   AF-A0A2C1KGB2-F1
#
_cell.length_a   1.000
_cell.length_b   1.000
_cell.length_c   1.000
_cell.angle_alpha   90.00
_cell.angle_beta   90.00
_cell.angle_gamma   90.00
#
_symmetry.space_group_name_H-M   'P 1'
#
loop_
_entity.id
_entity.type
_entity.pdbx_description
1 polymer ?
#
loop_
_entity_poly.entity_id
_entity_poly.type
_entity_poly.pdbx_seq_one_letter_code
_entity_poly.pdbx_strand_id
1 'polypeptide(L)'
;MKAKFRTEKVEYVIENGGYSRNGHFVQGEVKLKSLSIGSEAQIEIKTGAYTQLIRTDIVHSIDLCPAIFKMQMATEVHPYRIKVVNKNSKPGIFMKIGTEKEIQAYVKDRFKGKRVTYAIEPIPTRLELVQ
;
A
#
# COMPACT_ATOMS: atom_id res chain seq x y z
N MET A 1 5.23 2.03 -16.86
CA MET A 1 4.81 1.69 -15.49
C MET A 1 5.78 2.34 -14.51
N LYS A 2 5.25 3.03 -13.49
CA LYS A 2 6.05 3.49 -12.35
C LYS A 2 5.34 3.07 -11.08
N ALA A 3 6.05 2.41 -10.18
CA ALA A 3 5.54 2.07 -8.84
C ALA A 3 6.60 2.41 -7.79
N LYS A 4 6.18 2.90 -6.64
CA LYS A 4 6.99 3.17 -5.46
C LYS A 4 6.23 2.70 -4.23
N PHE A 5 6.81 1.78 -3.49
CA PHE A 5 6.22 1.22 -2.28
C PHE A 5 7.30 0.85 -1.27
N ARG A 6 6.92 0.81 0.01
CA ARG A 6 7.84 0.45 1.10
C ARG A 6 7.39 -0.84 1.75
N THR A 7 8.34 -1.71 2.01
CA THR A 7 8.14 -2.90 2.84
C THR A 7 8.66 -2.65 4.25
N GLU A 8 8.56 -3.67 5.12
CA GLU A 8 9.17 -3.67 6.45
C GLU A 8 10.65 -3.27 6.45
N LYS A 9 11.38 -3.60 5.39
CA LYS A 9 12.85 -3.53 5.38
C LYS A 9 13.40 -2.54 4.37
N VAL A 10 12.74 -2.37 3.23
CA VAL A 10 13.33 -1.69 2.07
C VAL A 10 12.29 -0.90 1.28
N GLU A 11 12.77 0.12 0.56
CA GLU A 11 11.97 0.83 -0.43
C GLU A 11 12.21 0.23 -1.82
N TYR A 12 11.12 -0.03 -2.55
CA TYR A 12 11.14 -0.46 -3.94
C TYR A 12 10.66 0.67 -4.84
N VAL A 13 11.41 0.91 -5.93
CA VAL A 13 11.00 1.79 -7.03
C VAL A 13 11.07 0.99 -8.31
N ILE A 14 9.94 0.78 -8.98
CA ILE A 14 9.84 0.06 -10.25
C ILE A 14 9.62 1.06 -11.37
N GLU A 15 10.41 0.95 -12.43
CA GLU A 15 10.32 1.78 -13.63
C GLU A 15 10.40 0.91 -14.89
N ASN A 16 10.20 1.51 -16.08
CA ASN A 16 10.07 0.75 -17.34
C ASN A 16 11.30 -0.10 -17.71
N GLY A 17 12.49 0.18 -17.16
CA GLY A 17 13.73 -0.53 -17.50
C GLY A 17 14.37 -1.29 -16.35
N GLY A 18 13.69 -1.42 -15.21
CA GLY A 18 14.27 -2.05 -14.04
C GLY A 18 13.56 -1.72 -12.74
N TYR A 19 14.17 -2.11 -11.63
CA TYR A 19 13.73 -1.71 -10.30
C TYR A 19 14.93 -1.34 -9.42
N SER A 20 14.71 -0.44 -8.49
CA SER A 20 15.65 -0.11 -7.42
C SER A 20 15.17 -0.68 -6.09
N ARG A 21 16.10 -1.27 -5.33
CA ARG A 21 15.91 -1.68 -3.94
C ARG A 21 16.94 -0.99 -3.07
N ASN A 22 16.51 -0.12 -2.15
CA ASN A 22 17.41 0.70 -1.32
C ASN A 22 18.50 1.44 -2.13
N GLY A 23 18.16 1.97 -3.30
CA GLY A 23 19.09 2.67 -4.18
C GLY A 23 19.94 1.77 -5.09
N HIS A 24 19.93 0.45 -4.92
CA HIS A 24 20.56 -0.47 -5.88
C HIS A 24 19.62 -0.75 -7.04
N PHE A 25 20.02 -0.36 -8.24
CA PHE A 25 19.25 -0.56 -9.46
C PHE A 25 19.60 -1.88 -10.14
N VAL A 26 18.57 -2.62 -10.53
CA VAL A 26 18.67 -3.85 -11.33
C VAL A 26 17.94 -3.60 -12.65
N GLN A 27 18.67 -3.79 -13.74
CA GLN A 27 18.16 -3.58 -15.09
C GLN A 27 17.42 -4.83 -15.60
N GLY A 28 16.27 -4.62 -16.22
CA GLY A 28 15.47 -5.68 -16.84
C GLY A 28 14.07 -5.21 -17.18
N GLU A 29 13.34 -6.00 -17.97
CA GLU A 29 11.91 -5.79 -18.16
C GLU A 29 11.18 -6.18 -16.86
N VAL A 30 10.56 -5.21 -16.19
CA VAL A 30 9.90 -5.45 -14.89
C VAL A 30 8.38 -5.39 -15.02
N LYS A 31 7.72 -6.41 -14.45
CA LYS A 31 6.28 -6.47 -14.31
C LYS A 31 5.90 -6.67 -12.85
N LEU A 32 5.19 -5.71 -12.29
CA LEU A 32 4.58 -5.86 -10.98
C LEU A 32 3.34 -6.73 -11.13
N LYS A 33 3.29 -7.88 -10.44
CA LYS A 33 2.22 -8.88 -10.53
C LYS A 33 1.18 -8.68 -9.43
N SER A 34 1.63 -8.43 -8.21
CA SER A 34 0.77 -8.15 -7.06
C SER A 34 1.36 -7.01 -6.24
N LEU A 35 0.49 -6.15 -5.71
CA LEU A 35 0.85 -5.09 -4.79
C LEU A 35 -0.38 -4.75 -3.93
N SER A 36 -0.33 -5.10 -2.65
CA SER A 36 -1.35 -4.74 -1.65
C SER A 36 -0.68 -4.55 -0.28
N ILE A 37 -1.23 -3.66 0.55
CA ILE A 37 -0.71 -3.40 1.90
C ILE A 37 -1.06 -4.57 2.82
N GLY A 38 -0.09 -4.99 3.64
CA GLY A 38 -0.22 -6.20 4.46
C GLY A 38 0.11 -7.51 3.72
N SER A 39 0.45 -7.44 2.44
CA SER A 39 0.87 -8.61 1.66
C SER A 39 2.28 -8.42 1.09
N GLU A 40 2.93 -9.52 0.72
CA GLU A 40 4.15 -9.48 -0.09
C GLU A 40 3.81 -8.99 -1.51
N ALA A 41 4.61 -8.07 -2.05
CA ALA A 41 4.54 -7.73 -3.45
C ALA A 41 5.26 -8.80 -4.29
N GLN A 42 4.74 -9.06 -5.48
CA GLN A 42 5.37 -9.96 -6.44
C GLN A 42 5.83 -9.18 -7.67
N ILE A 43 7.12 -9.24 -7.95
CA ILE A 43 7.77 -8.56 -9.06
C ILE A 43 8.38 -9.61 -9.97
N GLU A 44 7.97 -9.65 -11.22
CA GLU A 44 8.59 -10.45 -12.26
C GLU A 44 9.60 -9.61 -13.02
N ILE A 45 10.80 -10.15 -13.22
CA ILE A 45 11.90 -9.46 -13.90
C ILE A 45 12.44 -10.38 -14.97
N LYS A 46 12.58 -9.83 -16.17
CA LYS A 46 13.14 -10.54 -17.30
C LYS A 46 14.41 -9.86 -17.79
N THR A 47 15.49 -10.64 -17.88
CA THR A 47 16.79 -10.21 -18.37
C THR A 47 17.22 -11.17 -19.49
N GLY A 48 17.00 -10.77 -20.74
CA GLY A 48 17.20 -11.65 -21.89
C GLY A 48 16.24 -12.84 -21.89
N ALA A 49 16.78 -14.05 -21.86
CA ALA A 49 16.01 -15.30 -21.79
C ALA A 49 15.61 -15.70 -20.36
N TYR A 50 16.17 -15.05 -19.34
CA TYR A 50 15.93 -15.40 -17.94
C TYR A 50 14.77 -14.61 -17.36
N THR A 51 13.85 -15.30 -16.68
CA THR A 51 12.74 -14.71 -15.93
C THR A 51 12.86 -15.09 -14.47
N GLN A 52 12.80 -14.11 -13.58
CA GLN A 52 12.87 -14.30 -12.13
C GLN A 52 11.65 -13.65 -11.46
N LEU A 53 11.05 -14.38 -10.50
CA LEU A 53 10.02 -13.84 -9.62
C LEU A 53 10.66 -13.46 -8.28
N ILE A 54 10.54 -12.18 -7.93
CA ILE A 54 10.96 -11.64 -6.64
C ILE A 54 9.71 -11.47 -5.77
N ARG A 55 9.74 -12.06 -4.58
CA ARG A 55 8.77 -11.80 -3.52
C ARG A 55 9.40 -10.85 -2.51
N THR A 56 8.72 -9.75 -2.24
CA THR A 56 9.19 -8.79 -1.23
C THR A 56 8.73 -9.20 0.15
N ASP A 57 9.23 -8.53 1.21
CA ASP A 57 8.55 -8.59 2.51
C ASP A 57 7.16 -7.92 2.45
N ILE A 58 6.47 -7.91 3.58
CA ILE A 58 5.16 -7.25 3.73
C ILE A 58 5.24 -5.77 3.34
N VAL A 59 4.33 -5.35 2.47
CA VAL A 59 4.17 -3.96 2.05
C VAL A 59 3.46 -3.15 3.14
N HIS A 60 4.08 -2.04 3.56
CA HIS A 60 3.57 -1.14 4.58
C HIS A 60 2.94 0.12 4.00
N SER A 61 3.49 0.61 2.89
CA SER A 61 2.96 1.79 2.21
C SER A 61 3.09 1.66 0.71
N ILE A 62 2.16 2.28 0.01
CA ILE A 62 2.16 2.38 -1.43
C ILE A 62 2.07 3.87 -1.77
N ASP A 63 3.20 4.45 -2.15
CA ASP A 63 3.32 5.89 -2.39
C ASP A 63 2.90 6.23 -3.82
N LEU A 64 3.32 5.41 -4.79
CA LEU A 64 2.96 5.53 -6.19
C LEU A 64 2.67 4.13 -6.73
N CYS A 65 1.50 3.90 -7.31
CA CYS A 65 1.22 2.63 -7.95
C CYS A 65 0.31 2.81 -9.17
N PRO A 66 0.39 1.88 -10.15
CA PRO A 66 -0.54 1.83 -11.26
C PRO A 66 -2.00 1.76 -10.78
N ALA A 67 -2.91 2.36 -11.55
CA ALA A 67 -4.32 2.47 -11.19
C ALA A 67 -4.98 1.11 -10.90
N ILE A 68 -4.58 0.05 -11.60
CA ILE A 68 -5.10 -1.31 -11.39
C ILE A 68 -4.90 -1.80 -9.95
N PHE A 69 -3.75 -1.52 -9.33
CA PHE A 69 -3.48 -1.91 -7.95
C PHE A 69 -4.25 -1.04 -6.97
N LYS A 70 -4.44 0.26 -7.26
CA LYS A 70 -5.31 1.11 -6.44
C LYS A 70 -6.75 0.62 -6.44
N MET A 71 -7.26 0.21 -7.59
CA MET A 71 -8.61 -0.34 -7.72
C MET A 71 -8.75 -1.63 -6.92
N GLN A 72 -7.77 -2.54 -7.01
CA GLN A 72 -7.77 -3.77 -6.25
C GLN A 72 -7.74 -3.51 -4.74
N MET A 73 -6.83 -2.64 -4.26
CA MET A 73 -6.79 -2.24 -2.85
C MET A 73 -8.09 -1.61 -2.36
N ALA A 74 -8.75 -0.81 -3.19
CA ALA A 74 -10.03 -0.21 -2.83
C ALA A 74 -11.15 -1.23 -2.61
N THR A 75 -11.00 -2.46 -3.13
CA THR A 75 -11.94 -3.57 -2.97
C THR A 75 -11.54 -4.57 -1.89
N GLU A 76 -10.30 -4.52 -1.41
CA GLU A 76 -9.80 -5.41 -0.37
C GLU A 76 -10.16 -4.88 1.03
N VAL A 77 -10.46 -5.79 1.96
CA VAL A 77 -10.77 -5.45 3.35
C VAL A 77 -9.48 -5.39 4.15
N HIS A 78 -9.18 -4.23 4.72
CA HIS A 78 -8.01 -4.02 5.56
C HIS A 78 -8.40 -3.33 6.86
N PRO A 79 -7.63 -3.49 7.95
CA PRO A 79 -7.70 -2.55 9.05
C PRO A 79 -7.12 -1.20 8.61
N TYR A 80 -7.80 -0.12 8.97
CA TYR A 80 -7.36 1.24 8.75
C TYR A 80 -7.20 1.96 10.08
N ARG A 81 -6.12 2.74 10.18
CA ARG A 81 -5.91 3.75 11.21
C ARG A 81 -6.52 5.06 10.73
N ILE A 82 -7.39 5.64 11.54
CA ILE A 82 -8.03 6.92 11.28
C ILE A 82 -7.49 7.90 12.33
N LYS A 83 -6.65 8.84 11.90
CA LYS A 83 -6.14 9.93 12.74
C LYS A 83 -7.04 11.15 12.53
N VAL A 84 -7.55 11.74 13.60
CA VAL A 84 -8.44 12.90 13.54
C VAL A 84 -7.88 14.01 14.40
N VAL A 85 -7.72 15.20 13.81
CA VAL A 85 -7.23 16.40 14.49
C VAL A 85 -8.35 17.44 14.50
N ASN A 86 -8.65 17.94 15.70
CA ASN A 86 -9.51 19.10 15.90
C ASN A 86 -8.65 20.24 16.45
N LYS A 87 -8.83 21.46 15.95
CA LYS A 87 -8.02 22.62 16.36
C LYS A 87 -8.03 22.88 17.88
N ASN A 88 -9.06 22.40 18.58
CA ASN A 88 -9.28 22.68 19.99
C ASN A 88 -9.21 21.43 20.89
N SER A 89 -8.72 20.29 20.39
CA SER A 89 -8.73 19.03 21.17
C SER A 89 -7.54 18.14 20.83
N LYS A 90 -7.21 17.24 21.77
CA LYS A 90 -6.19 16.22 21.55
C LYS A 90 -6.53 15.37 20.32
N PRO A 91 -5.54 14.97 19.50
CA PRO A 91 -5.77 14.09 18.37
C PRO A 91 -6.43 12.78 18.82
N GLY A 92 -7.46 12.35 18.08
CA GLY A 92 -8.10 11.05 18.25
C GLY A 92 -7.53 10.04 17.25
N ILE A 93 -7.25 8.82 17.72
CA ILE A 93 -6.85 7.71 16.85
C ILE A 93 -7.90 6.61 17.00
N PHE A 94 -8.45 6.16 15.88
CA PHE A 94 -9.43 5.08 15.82
C PHE A 94 -8.97 4.03 14.83
N MET A 95 -9.38 2.78 15.04
CA MET A 95 -9.17 1.69 14.09
C MET A 95 -10.52 1.20 13.58
N LYS A 96 -10.58 0.85 12.29
CA LYS A 96 -11.76 0.21 11.69
C LYS A 96 -11.33 -0.69 10.54
N ILE A 97 -11.97 -1.85 10.43
CA ILE A 97 -11.77 -2.80 9.33
C ILE A 97 -12.85 -2.56 8.28
N GLY A 98 -12.46 -2.58 7.01
CA GLY A 98 -13.35 -2.44 5.85
C GLY A 98 -12.56 -2.19 4.57
N THR A 99 -13.26 -1.99 3.48
CA THR A 99 -12.69 -1.47 2.23
C THR A 99 -12.39 0.03 2.34
N GLU A 100 -11.51 0.56 1.50
CA GLU A 100 -11.21 2.00 1.50
C GLU A 100 -12.50 2.85 1.36
N LYS A 101 -13.42 2.42 0.49
CA LYS A 101 -14.70 3.10 0.28
C LYS A 101 -15.58 3.11 1.52
N GLU A 102 -15.68 1.99 2.23
CA GLU A 102 -16.46 1.88 3.46
C GLU A 102 -15.86 2.73 4.59
N ILE A 103 -14.53 2.74 4.73
CA ILE A 103 -13.85 3.57 5.73
C ILE A 103 -14.03 5.04 5.41
N GLN A 104 -13.88 5.46 4.15
CA GLN A 104 -14.13 6.84 3.74
C GLN A 104 -15.58 7.26 4.02
N ALA A 105 -16.56 6.41 3.71
CA ALA A 105 -17.98 6.68 4.00
C ALA A 105 -18.23 6.81 5.51
N TYR A 106 -17.68 5.88 6.31
CA TYR A 106 -17.77 5.90 7.77
C TYR A 106 -17.19 7.17 8.38
N VAL A 107 -16.01 7.62 7.94
CA VAL A 107 -15.37 8.83 8.46
C VAL A 107 -16.17 10.08 8.07
N LYS A 108 -16.66 10.15 6.82
CA LYS A 108 -17.51 11.26 6.36
C LYS A 108 -18.79 11.37 7.17
N ASP A 109 -19.45 10.26 7.47
CA ASP A 109 -20.68 10.22 8.25
C ASP A 109 -20.43 10.57 9.73
N ARG A 110 -19.46 9.91 10.38
CA ARG A 110 -19.13 10.10 11.81
C ARG A 110 -18.73 11.53 12.17
N PHE A 111 -18.08 12.23 11.25
CA PHE A 111 -17.62 13.61 11.44
C PHE A 111 -18.39 14.64 10.61
N LYS A 112 -19.55 14.26 10.07
CA LYS A 112 -20.44 15.18 9.35
C LYS A 112 -20.76 16.41 10.19
N GLY A 113 -20.57 17.60 9.62
CA GLY A 113 -20.81 18.88 10.29
C GLY A 113 -19.73 19.31 11.30
N LYS A 114 -18.67 18.52 11.52
CA LYS A 114 -17.56 18.88 12.41
C LYS A 114 -16.39 19.46 11.61
N ARG A 115 -15.77 20.53 12.12
CA ARG A 115 -14.52 21.08 11.56
C ARG A 115 -13.32 20.26 12.04
N VAL A 116 -13.10 19.11 11.42
CA VAL A 116 -11.97 18.23 11.72
C VAL A 116 -11.16 17.94 10.46
N THR A 117 -9.86 17.72 10.64
CA THR A 117 -8.98 17.15 9.60
C THR A 117 -8.76 15.68 9.94
N TYR A 118 -8.85 14.79 8.96
CA TYR A 118 -8.59 13.36 9.17
C TYR A 118 -7.61 12.80 8.14
N ALA A 119 -6.87 11.77 8.56
CA ALA A 119 -6.03 10.93 7.71
C ALA A 119 -6.46 9.47 7.88
N ILE A 120 -6.61 8.75 6.77
CA ILE A 120 -6.97 7.34 6.72
C ILE A 120 -5.76 6.60 6.16
N GLU A 121 -5.17 5.72 6.96
CA GLU A 121 -3.96 4.97 6.61
C GLU A 121 -4.24 3.48 6.78
N PRO A 122 -4.13 2.65 5.73
CA PRO A 122 -4.23 1.20 5.89
C PRO A 122 -3.12 0.70 6.80
N ILE A 123 -3.45 -0.28 7.64
CA ILE A 123 -2.52 -0.94 8.56
C ILE A 123 -2.14 -2.28 7.93
N PRO A 124 -0.85 -2.56 7.73
CA PRO A 124 -0.42 -3.87 7.28
C PRO A 124 -0.76 -4.92 8.32
N THR A 125 -1.60 -5.87 7.94
CA THR A 125 -1.82 -7.12 8.67
C THR A 125 -0.95 -8.19 8.06
N ARG A 126 -0.14 -8.89 8.86
CA ARG A 126 0.45 -10.14 8.39
C ARG A 126 -0.69 -11.08 8.03
N LEU A 127 -0.86 -11.36 6.75
CA LEU A 127 -1.52 -12.58 6.33
C LEU A 127 -0.57 -13.70 6.76
N GLU A 128 -0.82 -14.30 7.92
CA GLU A 128 -0.26 -15.62 8.17
C GLU A 128 -0.86 -16.53 7.10
N LEU A 129 -0.03 -16.89 6.11
CA LEU A 129 -0.32 -18.02 5.25
C LEU A 129 -0.38 -19.22 6.19
N VAL A 130 -1.60 -19.61 6.57
CA VAL A 130 -1.84 -20.92 7.17
C VAL A 130 -1.41 -21.92 6.09
N GLN A 131 -0.23 -22.51 6.28
CA GLN A 131 0.32 -23.55 5.44
C GLN A 131 -0.41 -24.88 5.69
#